data_AF-A0A6N3B0V5-F1
#
_entry.id   AF-A0A6N3B0V5-F1
#
_cell.length_a   1.000
_cell.length_b   1.000
_cell.length_c   1.000
_cell.angle_alpha   90.00
_cell.angle_beta   90.00
_cell.angle_gamma   90.00
#
_symmetry.space_group_name_H-M   'P 1'
#
loop_
_entity.id
_entity.type
_entity.pdbx_description
1 polymer ?
#
loop_
_entity_poly.entity_id
_entity_poly.type
_entity_poly.pdbx_seq_one_letter_code
_entity_poly.pdbx_strand_id
1 'polypeptide(L)' 'MKISLAEFVGEVGQAKAADAIGVHQTAISKAIRVGRQIFINRLPDGKIKAEEIKPFPHSKTP' A
#
# COMPACT_ATOMS: atom_id res chain seq x y z
N MET A 1 11.14 1.04 9.18
CA MET A 1 11.61 1.20 7.78
C MET A 1 10.39 1.46 6.90
N LYS A 2 10.46 2.47 6.04
CA LYS A 2 9.36 2.86 5.13
C LYS A 2 9.71 2.42 3.72
N ILE A 3 8.88 1.55 3.13
CA ILE A 3 9.04 1.05 1.76
C ILE A 3 7.76 1.31 0.97
N SER A 4 7.84 1.37 -0.36
CA SER A 4 6.63 1.50 -1.17
C SER A 4 5.80 0.21 -1.13
N LEU A 5 4.49 0.32 -1.41
CA LEU A 5 3.63 -0.85 -1.57
C LEU A 5 4.14 -1.79 -2.67
N ALA A 6 4.68 -1.24 -3.77
CA ALA A 6 5.21 -2.04 -4.87
C ALA A 6 6.43 -2.87 -4.46
N GLU A 7 7.37 -2.27 -3.71
CA GLU A 7 8.52 -2.99 -3.15
C GLU A 7 8.08 -4.05 -2.15
N PHE A 8 7.16 -3.71 -1.24
CA PHE A 8 6.63 -4.68 -0.27
C PHE A 8 5.99 -5.89 -0.96
N VAL A 9 5.22 -5.65 -2.02
CA VAL A 9 4.62 -6.71 -2.84
C VAL A 9 5.69 -7.50 -3.60
N GLY A 10 6.77 -6.88 -4.03
CA GLY A 10 7.92 -7.57 -4.62
C GLY A 10 8.57 -8.56 -3.65
N GLU A 11 8.62 -8.24 -2.35
CA GLU A 11 9.19 -9.10 -1.32
C GLU A 11 8.28 -10.28 -0.93
N VAL A 12 6.97 -10.03 -0.73
CA VAL A 12 6.07 -11.03 -0.11
C VAL A 12 4.98 -11.56 -1.05
N GLY A 13 4.78 -10.94 -2.20
CA GLY A 13 3.68 -11.21 -3.12
C GLY A 13 2.37 -10.49 -2.74
N GLN A 14 1.47 -10.36 -3.72
CA GLN A 14 0.25 -9.56 -3.55
C GLN A 14 -0.73 -10.14 -2.51
N ALA A 15 -0.87 -11.47 -2.43
CA ALA A 15 -1.77 -12.11 -1.48
C ALA A 15 -1.33 -11.84 -0.02
N LYS A 16 -0.07 -12.15 0.31
CA LYS A 16 0.47 -11.90 1.66
C LYS A 16 0.49 -10.43 2.04
N ALA A 17 0.78 -9.54 1.08
CA ALA A 17 0.72 -8.10 1.32
C ALA A 17 -0.71 -7.65 1.66
N ALA A 18 -1.71 -8.20 0.98
CA ALA A 18 -3.11 -7.91 1.21
C ALA A 18 -3.55 -8.41 2.60
N ASP A 19 -3.19 -9.64 2.96
CA ASP A 19 -3.47 -10.23 4.28
C ASP A 19 -2.84 -9.40 5.40
N ALA A 20 -1.58 -8.97 5.22
CA ALA A 20 -0.86 -8.20 6.24
C ALA A 20 -1.40 -6.77 6.43
N ILE A 21 -1.99 -6.18 5.39
CA ILE A 21 -2.63 -4.86 5.44
C ILE A 21 -4.10 -4.96 5.88
N GLY A 22 -4.72 -6.15 5.75
CA GLY A 22 -6.12 -6.38 6.07
C GLY A 22 -7.08 -5.95 4.95
N VAL A 23 -6.69 -6.15 3.69
CA VAL A 23 -7.50 -5.82 2.51
C VAL A 23 -7.56 -6.99 1.53
N HIS A 24 -8.45 -6.94 0.54
CA HIS A 24 -8.46 -7.92 -0.54
C HIS A 24 -7.26 -7.72 -1.50
N GLN A 25 -6.72 -8.81 -2.06
CA GLN A 25 -5.65 -8.78 -3.06
C GLN A 25 -6.00 -7.91 -4.29
N THR A 26 -7.28 -7.86 -4.68
CA THR A 26 -7.76 -7.00 -5.76
C THR A 26 -7.56 -5.51 -5.48
N ALA A 27 -7.61 -5.09 -4.21
CA ALA A 27 -7.32 -3.72 -3.80
C ALA A 27 -5.84 -3.37 -4.00
N ILE A 28 -4.93 -4.32 -3.69
CA ILE A 28 -3.48 -4.18 -3.92
C ILE A 28 -3.20 -4.09 -5.43
N SER A 29 -3.80 -4.99 -6.21
CA SER A 29 -3.68 -4.98 -7.68
C SER A 29 -4.13 -3.64 -8.27
N LYS A 30 -5.30 -3.12 -7.85
CA LYS A 30 -5.79 -1.80 -8.27
C LYS A 30 -4.84 -0.69 -7.84
N ALA A 31 -4.34 -0.71 -6.61
CA ALA A 31 -3.46 0.33 -6.08
C ALA A 31 -2.15 0.45 -6.86
N ILE A 32 -1.53 -0.68 -7.19
CA ILE A 32 -0.33 -0.73 -8.03
C ILE A 32 -0.66 -0.24 -9.45
N ARG A 33 -1.73 -0.76 -10.06
CA ARG A 33 -2.10 -0.45 -11.44
C ARG A 33 -2.36 1.04 -11.66
N VAL A 34 -2.97 1.73 -10.70
CA VAL A 34 -3.27 3.17 -10.81
C VAL A 34 -2.19 4.08 -10.21
N GLY A 35 -1.07 3.51 -9.74
CA GLY A 35 0.07 4.27 -9.22
C GLY A 35 -0.22 5.03 -7.93
N ARG A 36 -0.99 4.45 -6.99
CA ARG A 36 -1.23 5.09 -5.67
C ARG A 36 0.08 5.21 -4.90
N GLN A 37 0.33 6.36 -4.29
CA GLN A 37 1.50 6.56 -3.42
C GLN A 37 1.22 5.99 -2.03
N ILE A 38 1.33 4.66 -1.92
CA ILE A 38 1.13 3.93 -0.67
C ILE A 38 2.49 3.48 -0.13
N PHE A 39 2.70 3.70 1.16
CA PHE A 39 3.90 3.33 1.87
C PHE A 39 3.59 2.41 3.05
N ILE A 40 4.50 1.48 3.28
CA ILE A 40 4.41 0.47 4.33
C ILE A 40 5.46 0.78 5.40
N ASN A 41 4.99 0.96 6.62
CA ASN A 41 5.79 1.11 7.83
C ASN A 41 5.76 -0.20 8.62
N ARG A 42 6.90 -0.91 8.61
CA ARG A 42 7.14 -2.07 9.49
C ARG A 42 7.57 -1.56 10.87
N LEU A 43 6.77 -1.86 11.88
CA LEU A 43 7.03 -1.49 13.28
C LEU A 43 7.91 -2.57 13.97
N PRO A 44 8.65 -2.21 15.03
CA PRO A 44 9.50 -3.17 15.76
C PRO A 44 8.73 -4.33 16.41
N ASP A 45 7.43 -4.14 16.67
CA ASP A 45 6.52 -5.14 17.25
C ASP A 45 5.97 -6.12 16.19
N GLY A 46 6.48 -6.07 14.95
CA GLY A 46 6.02 -6.91 13.84
C GLY A 46 4.72 -6.43 13.20
N LYS A 47 4.10 -5.36 13.70
CA LYS A 47 2.91 -4.79 13.06
C LYS A 47 3.28 -4.05 11.79
N ILE A 48 2.34 -4.05 10.86
CA ILE A 48 2.44 -3.32 9.60
C ILE A 48 1.42 -2.19 9.61
N LYS A 49 1.86 -0.99 9.28
CA LYS A 49 0.99 0.15 8.99
C LYS A 49 1.15 0.55 7.54
N ALA A 50 0.03 0.79 6.86
CA ALA A 50 0.01 1.29 5.49
C ALA A 50 -0.57 2.72 5.48
N GLU A 51 0.11 3.64 4.80
CA GLU A 51 -0.30 5.04 4.67
C GLU A 51 -0.34 5.43 3.19
N GLU A 52 -1.38 6.12 2.77
CA GLU A 52 -1.47 6.68 1.42
C GLU A 52 -1.25 8.19 1.47
N ILE A 53 -0.36 8.67 0.59
CA ILE A 53 -0.18 10.10 0.33
C ILE A 53 -1.01 10.46 -0.89
N LYS A 54 -1.90 11.43 -0.75
CA LYS A 54 -2.71 11.97 -1.84
C LYS A 54 -2.76 13.49 -1.76
N PRO A 55 -2.78 14.20 -2.89
CA PRO A 55 -2.98 15.65 -2.90
C PRO A 55 -4.36 16.00 -2.35
N PHE A 56 -4.43 17.18 -1.72
CA PHE A 56 -5.67 17.80 -1.25
C PHE A 56 -5.82 19.16 -1.95
N PRO A 57 -6.98 19.48 -2.57
CA PRO A 57 -8.18 18.63 -2.69
C PRO A 57 -7.96 17.40 -3.58
N HIS A 58 -8.68 16.32 -3.27
CA HIS A 58 -8.57 15.05 -3.99
C HIS A 58 -9.51 14.98 -5.22
N SER A 59 -9.77 16.11 -5.88
CA SER A 59 -10.64 16.15 -7.06
C SER A 59 -9.83 15.86 -8.32
N LYS A 60 -10.31 14.91 -9.12
CA LYS A 60 -10.05 14.90 -10.55
C LYS A 60 -11.14 15.79 -11.14
N THR A 61 -10.76 16.87 -11.82
CA THR A 61 -11.60 17.91 -12.45
C THR A 61 -11.94 19.10 -11.52
N PRO A 62 -11.79 20.37 -11.98
CA PRO A 62 -12.56 21.50 -11.43
C PRO A 62 -14.07 21.31 -11.63
#